data_AF-U9UAJ1-F1
#
_entry.id   AF-U9UAJ1-F1
#
_cell.length_a   1.000
_cell.length_b   1.000
_cell.length_c   1.000
_cell.angle_alpha   90.00
_cell.angle_beta   90.00
_cell.angle_gamma   90.00
#
_symmetry.space_group_name_H-M   'P 1'
#
loop_
_entity.id
_entity.type
_entity.pdbx_description
1 polymer ?
#
loop_
_entity_poly.entity_id
_entity_poly.type
_entity_poly.pdbx_seq_one_letter_code
_entity_poly.pdbx_strand_id
1 'polypeptide(L)'
;MSILINISYWNNENQKWYRFTEQKVALKSLDNSLDISTDFLNNEIKSHLQIYLWDIVYCYGITQDPNTKDYMMVLKYCENGNLRNYYLNKPENDINNKINKL
;
A
#
# COMPACT_ATOMS: atom_id res chain seq x y z
N MET A 1 -3.06 -12.19 -10.95
CA MET A 1 -1.84 -11.63 -10.32
C MET A 1 -2.02 -11.67 -8.82
N SER A 2 -1.24 -12.51 -8.13
CA SER A 2 -1.48 -12.83 -6.71
C SER A 2 -0.60 -11.98 -5.80
N ILE A 3 -1.17 -10.89 -5.28
CA ILE A 3 -0.56 -10.12 -4.20
C ILE A 3 -0.47 -11.01 -2.95
N LEU A 4 0.74 -11.20 -2.41
CA LEU A 4 1.05 -12.10 -1.28
C LEU A 4 0.63 -11.49 0.08
N ILE A 5 -0.63 -11.10 0.23
CA ILE A 5 -1.16 -10.60 1.50
C ILE A 5 -2.16 -11.62 2.05
N ASN A 6 -2.04 -11.92 3.35
CA ASN A 6 -2.94 -12.79 4.12
C ASN A 6 -3.08 -14.22 3.57
N ILE A 7 -1.97 -14.81 3.11
CA ILE A 7 -1.94 -16.22 2.72
C ILE A 7 -2.05 -17.08 3.97
N SER A 8 -2.97 -18.04 3.95
CA SER A 8 -3.16 -19.00 5.04
C SER A 8 -2.45 -20.30 4.73
N TYR A 9 -2.86 -20.99 3.67
CA TYR A 9 -2.30 -22.29 3.28
C TYR A 9 -2.46 -22.51 1.77
N TRP A 10 -1.68 -23.45 1.24
CA TRP A 10 -1.80 -23.91 -0.14
C TRP A 10 -2.91 -24.96 -0.26
N ASN A 11 -3.87 -24.76 -1.15
CA ASN A 11 -4.88 -25.76 -1.47
C ASN A 11 -4.39 -26.63 -2.64
N ASN A 12 -4.11 -27.90 -2.35
CA ASN A 12 -3.60 -28.87 -3.34
C ASN A 12 -4.61 -29.23 -4.43
N GLU A 13 -5.90 -29.24 -4.14
CA GLU A 13 -6.95 -29.60 -5.10
C GLU A 13 -7.13 -28.49 -6.15
N ASN A 14 -7.19 -27.25 -5.69
CA ASN A 14 -7.42 -26.09 -6.54
C ASN A 14 -6.13 -25.48 -7.10
N GLN A 15 -4.96 -25.98 -6.69
CA GLN A 15 -3.63 -25.45 -7.04
C GLN A 15 -3.53 -23.93 -6.82
N LYS A 16 -4.07 -23.46 -5.68
CA LYS A 16 -4.17 -22.03 -5.34
C LYS A 16 -3.92 -21.80 -3.86
N TRP A 17 -3.35 -20.64 -3.52
CA TRP A 17 -3.22 -20.17 -2.14
C TRP A 17 -4.58 -19.72 -1.59
N TYR A 18 -5.00 -20.30 -0.47
CA TYR A 18 -6.14 -19.84 0.31
C TYR A 18 -5.77 -18.58 1.10
N ARG A 19 -6.65 -17.57 1.10
CA ARG A 19 -6.42 -16.29 1.79
C ARG A 19 -7.48 -16.07 2.85
N PHE A 20 -7.08 -15.55 4.01
CA PHE A 20 -7.98 -15.37 5.16
C PHE A 20 -9.07 -14.34 4.91
N THR A 21 -8.78 -13.27 4.15
CA THR A 21 -9.71 -12.17 3.90
C THR A 21 -9.43 -11.50 2.55
N GLU A 22 -10.49 -10.94 1.95
CA GLU A 22 -10.35 -9.95 0.88
C GLU A 22 -9.99 -8.59 1.49
N GLN A 23 -8.71 -8.23 1.45
CA GLN A 23 -8.25 -6.94 1.95
C GLN A 23 -8.11 -5.94 0.80
N LYS A 24 -8.73 -4.76 0.97
CA LYS A 24 -8.51 -3.64 0.07
C LYS A 24 -7.07 -3.14 0.22
N VAL A 25 -6.41 -2.94 -0.91
CA VAL A 25 -5.03 -2.44 -0.98
C VAL A 25 -4.96 -1.28 -1.96
N ALA A 26 -4.00 -0.39 -1.73
CA ALA A 26 -3.62 0.62 -2.70
C ALA A 26 -2.44 0.11 -3.54
N LEU A 27 -2.55 0.20 -4.86
CA LEU A 27 -1.45 -0.07 -5.78
C LEU A 27 -0.87 1.25 -6.25
N LYS A 28 0.43 1.42 -6.05
CA LYS A 28 1.19 2.55 -6.60
C LYS A 28 2.11 2.03 -7.69
N SER A 29 1.82 2.43 -8.93
CA SER A 29 2.68 2.13 -10.08
C SER A 29 4.02 2.84 -9.93
N LEU A 30 5.10 2.13 -10.26
CA LEU A 30 6.43 2.67 -10.44
C LEU A 30 6.65 2.70 -11.95
N ASP A 31 6.10 3.72 -12.59
CA ASP A 31 6.13 3.85 -14.05
C ASP A 31 7.58 3.83 -14.56
N ASN A 32 7.82 3.18 -15.70
CA ASN A 32 9.15 2.94 -16.28
C ASN A 32 10.11 2.15 -15.37
N SER A 33 9.60 1.37 -14.43
CA SER A 33 10.43 0.57 -13.52
C SER A 33 11.29 -0.50 -14.21
N LEU A 34 11.05 -0.78 -15.49
CA LEU A 34 11.94 -1.59 -16.32
C LEU A 34 13.28 -0.91 -16.61
N ASP A 35 13.29 0.42 -16.72
CA ASP A 35 14.50 1.24 -16.94
C ASP A 35 15.16 1.66 -15.61
N ILE A 36 14.47 1.46 -14.50
CA ILE A 36 14.99 1.73 -13.16
C ILE A 36 15.89 0.57 -12.75
N SER A 37 17.09 0.87 -12.24
CA SER A 37 17.99 -0.14 -11.69
C SER A 37 17.27 -0.97 -10.62
N THR A 38 17.38 -2.30 -10.73
CA THR A 38 16.88 -3.24 -9.72
C THR A 38 17.43 -2.92 -8.33
N ASP A 39 18.62 -2.35 -8.24
CA ASP A 39 19.22 -1.94 -6.96
C ASP A 39 18.50 -0.75 -6.35
N PHE A 40 18.11 0.23 -7.17
CA PHE A 40 17.31 1.37 -6.71
C PHE A 40 15.95 0.88 -6.20
N LEU A 41 15.28 0.05 -7.00
CA LEU A 41 13.98 -0.53 -6.64
C LEU A 41 14.08 -1.29 -5.31
N ASN A 42 15.08 -2.15 -5.17
CA ASN A 42 15.32 -2.92 -3.95
C ASN A 42 15.59 -2.02 -2.74
N ASN A 43 16.35 -0.93 -2.91
CA ASN A 43 16.68 -0.01 -1.83
C ASN A 43 15.47 0.79 -1.36
N GLU A 44 14.67 1.32 -2.29
CA GLU A 44 13.42 2.05 -2.00
C GLU A 44 12.44 1.16 -1.22
N ILE A 45 12.22 -0.07 -1.70
CA ILE A 45 11.31 -1.03 -1.07
C ILE A 45 11.82 -1.44 0.31
N LYS A 46 13.13 -1.76 0.43
CA LYS A 46 13.73 -2.11 1.72
C LYS A 46 13.57 -0.99 2.73
N SER A 47 13.77 0.27 2.32
CA SER A 47 13.57 1.43 3.19
C SER A 47 12.12 1.49 3.69
N HIS A 48 11.15 1.37 2.79
CA HIS A 48 9.73 1.36 3.16
C HIS A 48 9.32 0.16 4.04
N LEU A 49 9.93 -1.01 3.88
CA LEU A 49 9.64 -2.20 4.68
C LEU A 49 10.30 -2.16 6.07
N GLN A 50 11.43 -1.47 6.22
CA GLN A 50 12.15 -1.34 7.49
C GLN A 50 11.49 -0.34 8.45
N ILE A 51 10.62 0.52 7.93
CA ILE A 51 9.93 1.52 8.74
C ILE A 51 8.63 0.92 9.28
N TYR A 52 8.70 0.40 10.51
CA TYR A 52 7.54 -0.07 11.26
C TYR A 52 7.10 0.99 12.28
N LEU A 53 6.61 2.12 11.79
CA LEU A 53 6.03 3.19 12.60
C LEU A 53 4.51 3.22 12.41
N TRP A 54 3.79 3.45 13.51
CA TRP A 54 2.31 3.43 13.52
C TRP A 54 1.69 4.51 12.61
N ASP A 55 2.42 5.61 12.40
CA ASP A 55 1.96 6.77 11.62
C ASP A 55 2.32 6.67 10.12
N ILE A 56 2.95 5.58 9.68
CA ILE A 56 3.36 5.39 8.29
C ILE A 56 2.49 4.33 7.61
N VAL A 57 2.11 4.61 6.36
CA VAL A 57 1.32 3.67 5.57
C VAL A 57 2.11 2.39 5.37
N TYR A 58 1.55 1.30 5.89
CA TYR A 58 2.20 0.00 5.84
C TYR A 58 2.39 -0.47 4.39
N CYS A 59 3.63 -0.81 4.05
CA CYS A 59 3.98 -1.45 2.78
C CYS A 59 3.98 -2.95 2.97
N TYR A 60 3.15 -3.66 2.23
CA TYR A 60 3.13 -5.13 2.24
C TYR A 60 4.22 -5.74 1.35
N GLY A 61 4.75 -4.97 0.39
CA GLY A 61 5.76 -5.41 -0.54
C GLY A 61 5.51 -4.89 -1.96
N ILE A 62 5.98 -5.64 -2.95
CA ILE A 62 5.84 -5.31 -4.37
C ILE A 62 5.19 -6.43 -5.17
N THR A 63 4.68 -6.05 -6.34
CA THR A 63 4.09 -6.93 -7.33
C THR A 63 4.43 -6.40 -8.72
N GLN A 64 4.19 -7.17 -9.79
CA GLN A 64 4.52 -6.77 -11.16
C GLN A 64 3.36 -6.98 -12.12
N ASP A 65 2.91 -5.91 -12.80
CA ASP A 65 1.79 -5.99 -13.74
C ASP A 65 2.10 -7.01 -14.85
N PRO A 66 1.24 -8.01 -15.11
CA PRO A 66 1.51 -9.03 -16.11
C PRO A 66 1.56 -8.46 -17.53
N ASN A 67 0.87 -7.35 -17.79
CA ASN A 67 0.73 -6.71 -19.08
C ASN A 67 1.86 -5.70 -19.31
N THR A 68 2.05 -4.74 -18.40
CA THR A 68 3.05 -3.66 -18.59
C THR A 68 4.44 -4.05 -18.11
N LYS A 69 4.54 -5.07 -17.24
CA LYS A 69 5.75 -5.47 -16.51
C LYS A 69 6.28 -4.41 -15.54
N ASP A 70 5.53 -3.34 -15.30
CA ASP A 70 5.88 -2.38 -14.27
C ASP A 70 5.73 -2.99 -12.88
N TYR A 71 6.71 -2.72 -12.05
CA TYR A 71 6.64 -2.95 -10.62
C TYR A 71 5.66 -1.99 -9.98
N MET A 72 4.91 -2.50 -9.01
CA MET A 72 3.96 -1.74 -8.22
C MET A 72 4.17 -2.03 -6.75
N MET A 73 4.10 -0.99 -5.92
CA MET A 73 4.06 -1.15 -4.48
C MET A 73 2.65 -1.52 -4.04
N VAL A 74 2.57 -2.43 -3.07
CA VAL A 74 1.32 -2.83 -2.43
C VAL A 74 1.25 -2.23 -1.05
N LEU A 75 0.32 -1.30 -0.85
CA LEU A 75 0.20 -0.49 0.35
C LEU A 75 -1.14 -0.74 1.06
N LYS A 76 -1.17 -0.53 2.38
CA LYS A 76 -2.42 -0.48 3.15
C LYS A 76 -3.32 0.61 2.58
N TYR A 77 -4.55 0.23 2.24
CA TYR A 77 -5.55 1.19 1.79
C TYR A 77 -6.04 2.04 2.96
N CYS A 78 -6.04 3.37 2.79
CA CYS A 78 -6.52 4.32 3.79
C CYS A 78 -7.93 4.81 3.39
N GLU A 79 -8.97 4.26 4.02
CA GLU A 79 -10.37 4.57 3.69
C GLU A 79 -10.72 6.06 3.82
N ASN A 80 -10.09 6.76 4.76
CA ASN A 80 -10.33 8.19 5.01
C ASN A 80 -9.55 9.12 4.05
N GLY A 81 -8.83 8.56 3.07
CA GLY A 81 -8.06 9.33 2.10
C GLY A 81 -6.89 10.09 2.72
N ASN A 82 -6.57 11.26 2.15
CA ASN A 82 -5.46 12.09 2.60
C ASN A 82 -5.92 13.21 3.54
N LEU A 83 -4.98 13.65 4.38
CA LEU A 83 -5.22 14.67 5.40
C LEU A 83 -5.71 16.01 4.83
N ARG A 84 -5.21 16.41 3.65
CA ARG A 84 -5.61 17.67 2.99
C ARG A 84 -7.10 17.66 2.65
N ASN A 85 -7.58 16.60 2.02
CA ASN A 85 -8.99 16.45 1.69
C ASN A 85 -9.85 16.31 2.94
N TYR A 86 -9.34 15.64 3.98
CA TYR A 86 -10.04 15.55 5.26
C TYR A 86 -10.33 16.94 5.86
N TYR A 87 -9.37 17.88 5.79
CA TYR A 87 -9.58 19.25 6.27
C TYR A 87 -10.47 20.08 5.35
N LEU A 88 -10.30 19.98 4.04
CA LEU A 88 -11.08 20.76 3.06
C LEU A 88 -12.56 20.38 3.05
N ASN A 89 -12.89 19.13 3.38
CA ASN A 89 -14.26 18.62 3.38
C ASN A 89 -14.97 18.76 4.73
N LYS A 90 -14.34 19.39 5.73
CA LYS A 90 -14.98 19.63 7.03
C LYS A 90 -15.74 20.96 7.04
N PRO A 91 -16.96 21.00 7.62
CA PRO A 91 -17.62 22.25 7.90
C PRO A 91 -16.75 23.09 8.86
N GLU A 92 -16.64 24.39 8.58
CA GLU A 92 -15.74 25.38 9.23
C GLU A 92 -15.70 25.30 10.76
N ASN A 93 -16.80 24.89 11.39
CA ASN A 93 -16.98 24.90 12.85
C ASN A 93 -16.15 23.83 13.61
N ASP A 94 -15.53 22.88 12.92
CA ASP A 94 -14.91 21.72 13.56
C ASP A 94 -13.35 21.74 13.52
N ILE A 95 -12.77 22.66 12.73
CA ILE A 95 -11.30 22.85 12.63
C ILE A 95 -10.77 23.60 13.86
N ASN A 96 -11.52 24.61 14.35
CA ASN A 96 -11.11 25.45 15.48
C ASN A 96 -11.06 24.70 16.82
N ASN A 97 -11.81 23.61 16.98
CA ASN A 97 -11.85 22.85 18.24
C ASN A 97 -10.63 21.92 18.46
N LYS A 98 -9.83 21.65 17.41
CA LYS A 98 -8.62 20.80 17.52
C LYS A 98 -7.32 21.57 17.57
N ILE A 99 -7.23 22.74 16.95
CA ILE A 99 -6.04 23.61 17.05
C ILE A 99 -5.85 24.06 18.50
N ASN A 100 -6.93 24.30 19.24
CA ASN A 100 -6.88 24.66 20.66
C ASN A 100 -6.60 23.47 21.61
N LYS A 101 -6.24 22.29 21.08
CA LYS A 101 -5.95 21.06 21.85
C LYS A 101 -4.56 20.46 21.56
N LEU A 102 -3.77 21.12 20.71
CA LEU A 102 -2.32 20.89 20.57
C LEU A 102 -1.59 21.92 21.44
#